data_AF-A0A7K9JTH2-F1
#
_entry.id   AF-A0A7K9JTH2-F1
#
_cell.length_a   1.000
_cell.length_b   1.000
_cell.length_c   1.000
_cell.angle_alpha   90.00
_cell.angle_beta   90.00
_cell.angle_gamma   90.00
#
_symmetry.space_group_name_H-M   'P 1'
#
loop_
_entity.id
_entity.type
_entity.pdbx_description
1 polymer ?
#
loop_
_entity_poly.entity_id
_entity_poly.type
_entity_poly.pdbx_seq_one_letter_code
_entity_poly.pdbx_strand_id
1 'polypeptide(L)'
;AAKGPAPHLRRSRGAATVKTMLLEWCRARTRGYPVSAGGRQPEGLVWGFRGCLTPLSVQHVDVQNFSGSWGSGLAFCALLHSFFPDAFDFATLESNARRDNFALAFATAEERVGCAPLLEVEDMVRLPVPDAKCVYTYVQELYRCLVAKGLVKTKKR
;
A
#
# COMPACT_ATOMS: atom_id res chain seq x y z
N ALA A 1 15.04 -12.38 -2.80
CA ALA A 1 13.97 -12.90 -1.93
C ALA A 1 13.73 -11.91 -0.79
N ALA A 2 12.66 -11.10 -0.87
CA ALA A 2 12.35 -10.13 0.17
C ALA A 2 11.91 -10.84 1.45
N LYS A 3 12.78 -10.84 2.47
CA LYS A 3 12.43 -11.24 3.84
C LYS A 3 11.72 -10.05 4.49
N GLY A 4 10.40 -9.98 4.31
CA GLY A 4 9.56 -9.15 5.18
C GLY A 4 9.59 -9.71 6.61
N PRO A 5 9.52 -8.85 7.65
CA PRO A 5 9.44 -9.32 9.02
C PRO A 5 8.23 -10.25 9.16
N ALA A 6 8.47 -11.43 9.73
CA ALA A 6 7.41 -12.37 10.04
C ALA A 6 6.35 -11.64 10.89
N PRO A 7 5.05 -11.72 10.55
CA PRO A 7 4.04 -11.20 11.43
C PRO A 7 4.12 -12.03 12.71
N HIS A 8 4.67 -11.43 13.78
CA HIS A 8 4.36 -11.85 15.13
C HIS A 8 2.88 -11.56 15.33
N LEU A 9 2.07 -12.50 14.84
CA LEU A 9 0.63 -12.56 15.01
C LEU A 9 0.42 -12.91 16.48
N ARG A 10 0.66 -11.91 17.34
CA ARG A 10 0.27 -11.95 18.73
C ARG A 10 -1.25 -12.07 18.68
N ARG A 11 -1.70 -13.30 18.90
CA ARG A 11 -3.06 -13.79 18.83
C ARG A 11 -3.92 -12.95 19.78
N SER A 12 -4.42 -11.81 19.31
CA SER A 12 -5.42 -11.05 20.03
C SER A 12 -6.72 -11.84 19.92
N ARG A 13 -7.29 -12.19 21.08
CA ARG A 13 -8.55 -12.90 21.19
C ARG A 13 -9.67 -12.00 20.67
N GLY A 14 -10.33 -12.44 19.62
CA GLY A 14 -11.49 -11.80 19.02
C GLY A 14 -11.61 -12.35 17.60
N ALA A 15 -12.81 -12.65 17.13
CA ALA A 15 -13.01 -13.02 15.74
C ALA A 15 -12.45 -11.90 14.85
N ALA A 16 -11.26 -12.11 14.27
CA ALA A 16 -10.70 -11.17 13.33
C ALA A 16 -11.60 -11.22 12.10
N THR A 17 -12.40 -10.16 11.89
CA THR A 17 -13.13 -10.03 10.64
C THR A 17 -12.12 -9.96 9.50
N VAL A 18 -12.46 -10.47 8.31
CA VAL A 18 -11.57 -10.42 7.12
C VAL A 18 -11.06 -8.99 6.89
N LYS A 19 -11.89 -8.00 7.22
CA LYS A 19 -11.56 -6.58 7.25
C LYS A 19 -10.38 -6.22 8.15
N THR A 20 -10.35 -6.69 9.40
CA THR A 20 -9.21 -6.39 10.30
C THR A 20 -7.95 -7.11 9.86
N MET A 21 -8.06 -8.35 9.36
CA MET A 21 -6.92 -9.07 8.80
C MET A 21 -6.30 -8.33 7.61
N LEU A 22 -7.13 -7.87 6.65
CA LEU A 22 -6.66 -7.13 5.48
C LEU A 22 -6.06 -5.78 5.87
N LEU A 23 -6.66 -5.08 6.84
CA LEU A 23 -6.16 -3.78 7.29
C LEU A 23 -4.77 -3.92 7.91
N GLU A 24 -4.60 -4.87 8.83
CA GLU A 24 -3.30 -5.16 9.44
C GLU A 24 -2.25 -5.61 8.41
N TRP A 25 -2.66 -6.42 7.43
CA TRP A 25 -1.80 -6.81 6.32
C TRP A 25 -1.33 -5.61 5.49
N CYS A 26 -2.26 -4.71 5.13
CA CYS A 26 -1.94 -3.50 4.39
C CYS A 26 -0.97 -2.61 5.18
N ARG A 27 -1.28 -2.40 6.46
CA ARG A 27 -0.46 -1.59 7.37
C ARG A 27 0.95 -2.16 7.51
N ALA A 28 1.07 -3.47 7.74
CA ALA A 28 2.37 -4.12 7.89
C ALA A 28 3.25 -3.96 6.64
N ARG A 29 2.64 -3.92 5.45
CA ARG A 29 3.35 -3.77 4.16
C ARG A 29 3.71 -2.32 3.83
N THR A 30 2.94 -1.36 4.34
CA THR A 30 3.08 0.08 4.00
C THR A 30 3.85 0.90 5.05
N ARG A 31 4.02 0.38 6.27
CA ARG A 31 4.63 1.07 7.43
C ARG A 31 6.03 1.67 7.22
N GLY A 32 6.73 1.29 6.15
CA GLY A 32 8.07 1.78 5.82
C GLY A 32 8.13 2.80 4.68
N TYR A 33 7.02 3.20 4.08
CA TYR A 33 7.05 4.07 2.89
C TYR A 33 6.97 5.55 3.27
N PRO A 34 7.87 6.41 2.76
CA PRO A 34 7.82 7.87 2.99
C PRO A 34 6.67 8.49 2.19
N VAL A 35 5.87 9.33 2.80
CA VAL A 35 5.06 10.28 2.04
C VAL A 35 5.98 11.44 1.70
N SER A 36 6.39 11.52 0.42
CA SER A 36 7.09 12.70 -0.07
C SER A 36 6.16 13.90 0.08
N ALA A 37 6.63 14.89 0.83
CA ALA A 37 6.00 16.17 0.98
C ALA A 37 6.80 17.17 0.14
N GLY A 38 6.73 17.06 -1.19
CA GLY A 38 7.19 18.08 -2.13
C GLY A 38 8.60 18.63 -1.90
N GLY A 39 9.57 17.77 -1.60
CA GLY A 39 10.95 18.18 -1.36
C GLY A 39 11.92 17.15 -1.91
N ARG A 40 12.72 17.57 -2.91
CA ARG A 40 13.78 16.79 -3.55
C ARG A 40 14.63 16.06 -2.50
N GLN A 41 14.40 14.76 -2.36
CA GLN A 41 15.15 13.90 -1.45
C GLN A 41 16.50 13.55 -2.12
N PRO A 42 17.65 13.72 -1.46
CA PRO A 42 18.93 13.34 -2.05
C PRO A 42 18.99 11.83 -2.21
N GLU A 43 19.37 11.40 -3.42
CA GLU A 43 19.54 10.02 -3.82
C GLU A 43 20.49 9.24 -2.88
N GLY A 44 20.00 8.16 -2.25
CA GLY A 44 20.87 7.16 -1.63
C GLY A 44 20.51 6.60 -0.24
N LEU A 45 19.34 6.89 0.34
CA LEU A 45 18.99 6.33 1.65
C LEU A 45 18.28 4.97 1.55
N VAL A 46 19.08 3.91 1.68
CA VAL A 46 18.66 2.56 2.07
C VAL A 46 17.72 2.62 3.29
N TRP A 47 16.51 2.09 3.12
CA TRP A 47 15.40 2.04 4.10
C TRP A 47 15.66 1.06 5.26
N GLY A 48 16.85 1.10 5.84
CA GLY A 48 17.31 0.12 6.79
C GLY A 48 18.50 0.56 7.62
N PHE A 49 18.57 1.80 8.11
CA PHE A 49 19.44 2.09 9.26
C PHE A 49 18.82 3.11 10.21
N ARG A 50 18.62 2.62 11.43
CA ARG A 50 18.11 3.32 12.60
C ARG A 50 19.22 4.24 13.13
N GLY A 51 19.09 5.53 12.88
CA GLY A 51 19.90 6.55 13.55
C GLY A 51 20.47 7.59 12.61
N CYS A 52 19.73 8.67 12.39
CA CYS A 52 20.21 10.04 12.20
C CYS A 52 19.00 10.98 12.27
N LEU A 53 18.92 11.73 13.36
CA LEU A 53 17.86 12.67 13.68
C LEU A 53 17.96 13.90 12.76
N THR A 54 16.98 14.09 11.87
CA THR A 54 16.56 15.42 11.42
C THR A 54 15.05 15.56 11.69
N PRO A 55 14.60 16.62 12.38
CA PRO A 55 13.19 16.84 12.64
C PRO A 55 12.56 17.58 11.45
N LEU A 56 12.59 16.96 10.27
CA LEU A 56 11.54 17.20 9.29
C LEU A 56 10.58 16.03 9.46
N SER A 57 9.30 16.32 9.74
CA SER A 57 8.27 15.32 9.91
C SER A 57 8.07 14.55 8.60
N VAL A 58 8.90 13.52 8.37
CA VAL A 58 8.71 12.56 7.27
C VAL A 58 7.42 11.84 7.60
N GLN A 59 6.35 12.22 6.92
CA GLN A 59 5.09 11.49 7.03
C GLN A 59 5.31 10.14 6.37
N HIS A 60 4.71 9.10 6.93
CA HIS A 60 4.75 7.76 6.34
C HIS A 60 3.34 7.36 5.93
N VAL A 61 3.26 6.44 4.97
CA VAL A 61 1.98 5.85 4.59
C VAL A 61 1.47 4.98 5.75
N ASP A 62 0.50 5.48 6.51
CA ASP A 62 -0.18 4.72 7.58
C ASP A 62 -1.64 4.46 7.18
N VAL A 63 -1.92 3.19 6.88
CA VAL A 63 -3.26 2.73 6.52
C VAL A 63 -4.04 2.40 7.80
N GLN A 64 -4.93 3.31 8.20
CA GLN A 64 -5.77 3.14 9.39
C GLN A 64 -7.22 2.75 9.08
N ASN A 65 -7.66 3.01 7.86
CA ASN A 65 -9.02 2.72 7.40
C ASN A 65 -9.00 2.32 5.92
N PHE A 66 -10.15 1.89 5.40
CA PHE A 66 -10.36 1.65 3.96
C PHE A 66 -10.98 2.85 3.24
N SER A 67 -10.98 4.04 3.84
CA SER A 67 -11.57 5.25 3.25
C SER A 67 -10.48 6.31 3.03
N GLY A 68 -10.42 7.33 3.89
CA GLY A 68 -9.55 8.50 3.72
C GLY A 68 -8.06 8.16 3.62
N SER A 69 -7.59 7.09 4.27
CA SER A 69 -6.18 6.65 4.18
C SER A 69 -5.75 6.26 2.76
N TRP A 70 -6.70 5.97 1.87
CA TRP A 70 -6.44 5.56 0.49
C TRP A 70 -6.65 6.70 -0.51
N GLY A 71 -7.17 7.86 -0.06
CA GLY A 71 -7.52 8.97 -0.94
C GLY A 71 -6.33 9.58 -1.68
N SER A 72 -5.10 9.41 -1.18
CA SER A 72 -3.88 9.92 -1.83
C SER A 72 -3.33 8.99 -2.93
N GLY A 73 -3.81 7.75 -3.04
CA GLY A 73 -3.28 6.73 -3.96
C GLY A 73 -1.96 6.09 -3.52
N LEU A 74 -1.17 6.75 -2.65
CA LEU A 74 0.13 6.26 -2.16
C LEU A 74 0.02 4.92 -1.44
N ALA A 75 -1.09 4.65 -0.75
CA ALA A 75 -1.33 3.37 -0.10
C ALA A 75 -1.34 2.19 -1.09
N PHE A 76 -1.96 2.37 -2.27
CA PHE A 76 -1.95 1.34 -3.31
C PHE A 76 -0.57 1.16 -3.93
N CYS A 77 0.10 2.28 -4.25
CA CYS A 77 1.45 2.25 -4.78
C CYS A 77 2.42 1.53 -3.83
N ALA A 78 2.38 1.86 -2.53
CA ALA A 78 3.25 1.26 -1.52
C ALA A 78 3.03 -0.25 -1.38
N LEU A 79 1.78 -0.70 -1.49
CA LEU A 79 1.47 -2.14 -1.46
C LEU A 79 2.06 -2.88 -2.65
N LEU A 80 1.85 -2.37 -3.87
CA LEU A 80 2.37 -3.01 -5.08
C LEU A 80 3.89 -2.98 -5.12
N HIS A 81 4.50 -1.84 -4.76
CA HIS A 81 5.94 -1.69 -4.67
C HIS A 81 6.57 -2.65 -3.63
N SER A 82 5.83 -3.04 -2.59
CA SER A 82 6.31 -4.04 -1.63
C SER A 82 6.51 -5.44 -2.21
N PHE A 83 5.87 -5.74 -3.36
CA PHE A 83 6.05 -6.97 -4.12
C PHE A 83 6.90 -6.78 -5.37
N PHE A 84 6.76 -5.63 -6.02
CA PHE A 84 7.44 -5.27 -7.26
C PHE A 84 8.12 -3.90 -7.10
N PRO A 85 9.26 -3.84 -6.38
CA PRO A 85 10.01 -2.60 -6.26
C PRO A 85 10.54 -2.12 -7.63
N ASP A 86 10.68 -3.02 -8.59
CA ASP A 86 11.13 -2.72 -9.95
C ASP A 86 9.99 -2.18 -10.86
N ALA A 87 8.77 -2.03 -10.34
CA ALA A 87 7.65 -1.55 -11.16
C ALA A 87 7.68 -0.04 -11.39
N PHE A 88 8.05 0.75 -10.38
CA PHE A 88 8.13 2.21 -10.44
C PHE A 88 8.89 2.76 -9.23
N ASP A 89 9.40 3.99 -9.32
CA ASP A 89 10.08 4.63 -8.20
C ASP A 89 9.10 5.34 -7.26
N PHE A 90 8.87 4.76 -6.09
CA PHE A 90 7.98 5.33 -5.08
C PHE A 90 8.48 6.68 -4.52
N ALA A 91 9.79 6.94 -4.50
CA ALA A 91 10.34 8.18 -3.96
C ALA A 91 9.95 9.41 -4.80
N THR A 92 9.59 9.20 -6.06
CA THR A 92 9.12 10.26 -6.97
C THR A 92 7.64 10.58 -6.82
N LEU A 93 6.88 9.74 -6.08
CA LEU A 93 5.44 9.90 -5.97
C LEU A 93 5.06 10.94 -4.92
N GLU A 94 4.15 11.82 -5.30
CA GLU A 94 3.68 12.92 -4.47
C GLU A 94 2.23 12.68 -4.05
N SER A 95 1.90 13.00 -2.80
CA SER A 95 0.53 12.84 -2.28
C SER A 95 -0.51 13.74 -2.98
N ASN A 96 -0.05 14.82 -3.62
CA ASN A 96 -0.88 15.74 -4.40
C ASN A 96 -1.27 15.15 -5.78
N ALA A 97 -0.43 14.30 -6.35
CA ALA A 97 -0.65 13.67 -7.66
C ALA A 97 -1.58 12.45 -7.57
N ARG A 98 -2.75 12.63 -6.93
CA ARG A 98 -3.70 11.54 -6.61
C ARG A 98 -4.07 10.73 -7.85
N ARG A 99 -4.40 11.43 -8.95
CA ARG A 99 -4.79 10.82 -10.22
C ARG A 99 -3.71 9.89 -10.77
N ASP A 100 -2.48 10.38 -10.84
CA ASP A 100 -1.35 9.63 -11.39
C ASP A 100 -1.00 8.45 -10.48
N ASN A 101 -1.05 8.63 -9.17
CA ASN A 101 -0.84 7.56 -8.20
C ASN A 101 -1.84 6.41 -8.38
N PHE A 102 -3.14 6.71 -8.50
CA PHE A 102 -4.16 5.68 -8.72
C PHE A 102 -3.99 4.99 -10.08
N ALA A 103 -3.77 5.77 -11.15
CA ALA A 103 -3.57 5.22 -12.48
C ALA A 103 -2.35 4.28 -12.53
N LEU A 104 -1.23 4.69 -11.95
CA LEU A 104 -0.01 3.89 -11.87
C LEU A 104 -0.23 2.61 -11.06
N ALA A 105 -0.91 2.71 -9.92
CA ALA A 105 -1.19 1.55 -9.08
C ALA A 105 -2.09 0.53 -9.81
N PHE A 106 -3.17 0.99 -10.44
CA PHE A 106 -4.10 0.10 -11.14
C PHE A 106 -3.46 -0.54 -12.37
N ALA A 107 -2.72 0.23 -13.18
CA ALA A 107 -1.96 -0.31 -14.31
C ALA A 107 -0.94 -1.37 -13.86
N THR A 108 -0.19 -1.10 -12.79
CA THR A 108 0.79 -2.05 -12.26
C THR A 108 0.12 -3.32 -11.71
N ALA A 109 -1.04 -3.17 -11.04
CA ALA A 109 -1.79 -4.31 -10.52
C ALA A 109 -2.31 -5.20 -11.66
N GLU A 110 -2.79 -4.61 -12.75
CA GLU A 110 -3.24 -5.34 -13.92
C GLU A 110 -2.07 -6.06 -14.61
N GLU A 111 -0.97 -5.36 -14.88
CA GLU A 111 0.18 -5.92 -15.60
C GLU A 111 0.91 -7.01 -14.79
N ARG A 112 1.23 -6.73 -13.52
CA ARG A 112 2.06 -7.62 -12.69
C ARG A 112 1.23 -8.67 -11.97
N VAL A 113 0.07 -8.26 -11.43
CA VAL A 113 -0.80 -9.11 -10.60
C VAL A 113 -1.95 -9.71 -11.40
N GLY A 114 -2.29 -9.19 -12.58
CA GLY A 114 -3.45 -9.66 -13.34
C GLY A 114 -4.76 -9.32 -12.64
N CYS A 115 -4.77 -8.30 -11.78
CA CYS A 115 -5.96 -7.88 -11.07
C CYS A 115 -6.66 -6.78 -11.87
N ALA A 116 -7.89 -7.05 -12.31
CA ALA A 116 -8.68 -6.05 -13.03
C ALA A 116 -8.99 -4.83 -12.13
N PRO A 117 -8.92 -3.60 -12.67
CA PRO A 117 -9.29 -2.41 -11.93
C PRO A 117 -10.80 -2.37 -11.68
N LEU A 118 -11.23 -2.64 -10.44
CA LEU A 118 -12.65 -2.51 -10.05
C LEU A 118 -13.04 -1.07 -9.68
N LEU A 119 -12.06 -0.18 -9.58
CA LEU A 119 -12.23 1.22 -9.20
C LEU A 119 -11.76 2.09 -10.36
N GLU A 120 -12.57 3.07 -10.73
CA GLU A 120 -12.18 4.08 -11.71
C GLU A 120 -11.38 5.20 -11.04
N VAL A 121 -10.28 5.62 -11.69
CA VAL A 121 -9.42 6.71 -11.21
C VAL A 121 -10.21 8.00 -11.05
N GLU A 122 -11.11 8.30 -11.99
CA GLU A 122 -11.96 9.50 -11.97
C GLU A 122 -12.81 9.58 -10.69
N ASP A 123 -13.50 8.49 -10.35
CA ASP A 123 -14.39 8.44 -9.18
C ASP A 123 -13.61 8.60 -7.87
N MET A 124 -12.42 8.00 -7.81
CA MET A 124 -11.54 8.06 -6.64
C MET A 124 -10.92 9.44 -6.41
N VAL A 125 -10.71 10.21 -7.48
CA VAL A 125 -10.15 11.58 -7.39
C VAL A 125 -11.25 12.62 -7.19
N ARG A 126 -12.43 12.38 -7.77
CA ARG A 126 -13.60 13.26 -7.66
C ARG A 126 -14.09 13.39 -6.22
N LEU A 127 -14.07 12.31 -5.46
CA LEU A 127 -14.39 12.33 -4.04
C LEU A 127 -13.13 12.59 -3.20
N PRO A 128 -13.17 13.49 -2.21
CA PRO A 128 -12.03 13.71 -1.31
C PRO A 128 -11.76 12.47 -0.44
N VAL A 129 -12.79 11.68 -0.17
CA VAL A 129 -12.72 10.44 0.62
C VAL A 129 -13.42 9.33 -0.17
N PRO A 130 -12.70 8.25 -0.54
CA PRO A 130 -13.32 7.15 -1.27
C PRO A 130 -14.21 6.28 -0.37
N ASP A 131 -15.19 5.60 -0.97
CA ASP A 131 -16.08 4.70 -0.25
C ASP A 131 -15.33 3.48 0.30
N ALA A 132 -15.51 3.23 1.60
CA ALA A 132 -14.80 2.19 2.31
C ALA A 132 -15.10 0.77 1.80
N LYS A 133 -16.31 0.52 1.29
CA LYS A 133 -16.70 -0.78 0.73
C LYS A 133 -16.05 -1.01 -0.62
N CYS A 134 -15.99 0.02 -1.47
CA CYS A 134 -15.34 -0.06 -2.77
C CYS A 134 -13.85 -0.37 -2.63
N VAL A 135 -13.14 0.41 -1.81
CA VAL A 135 -11.72 0.18 -1.51
C VAL A 135 -11.49 -1.19 -0.88
N TYR A 136 -12.31 -1.57 0.11
CA TYR A 136 -12.20 -2.89 0.74
C TYR A 136 -12.34 -4.04 -0.27
N THR A 137 -13.34 -3.95 -1.16
CA THR A 137 -13.60 -4.98 -2.17
C THR A 137 -12.42 -5.10 -3.14
N TYR A 138 -11.88 -3.96 -3.58
CA TYR A 138 -10.71 -3.95 -4.45
C TYR A 138 -9.45 -4.51 -3.77
N VAL A 139 -9.16 -4.11 -2.53
CA VAL A 139 -8.02 -4.64 -1.76
C VAL A 139 -8.17 -6.14 -1.49
N GLN A 140 -9.38 -6.61 -1.22
CA GLN A 140 -9.67 -8.02 -1.04
C GLN A 140 -9.39 -8.81 -2.32
N GLU A 141 -9.80 -8.29 -3.48
CA GLU A 141 -9.53 -8.93 -4.76
C GLU A 141 -8.04 -8.91 -5.12
N LEU A 142 -7.36 -7.79 -4.90
CA LEU A 142 -5.91 -7.67 -5.08
C LEU A 142 -5.16 -8.70 -4.23
N TYR A 143 -5.55 -8.85 -2.95
CA TYR A 143 -5.00 -9.87 -2.07
C TYR A 143 -5.25 -11.28 -2.63
N ARG A 144 -6.44 -11.56 -3.14
CA ARG A 144 -6.79 -12.85 -3.75
C ARG A 144 -5.92 -13.14 -4.98
N CYS A 145 -5.71 -12.16 -5.86
CA CYS A 145 -4.85 -12.30 -7.04
C CYS A 145 -3.38 -12.50 -6.65
N LEU A 146 -2.88 -11.80 -5.63
CA LEU A 146 -1.53 -12.00 -5.09
C LEU A 146 -1.33 -13.40 -4.49
N VAL A 147 -2.34 -13.91 -3.78
CA VAL A 147 -2.34 -15.29 -3.27
C VAL A 147 -2.37 -16.29 -4.42
N ALA A 148 -3.20 -16.07 -5.44
CA ALA A 148 -3.29 -16.93 -6.62
C ALA A 148 -1.96 -17.02 -7.39
N LYS A 149 -1.20 -15.91 -7.47
CA LYS A 149 0.16 -15.88 -8.03
C LYS A 149 1.23 -16.45 -7.09
N GLY A 150 0.89 -16.85 -5.86
CA GLY A 150 1.83 -17.38 -4.89
C GLY A 150 2.76 -16.34 -4.25
N LEU A 151 2.51 -15.05 -4.45
CA LEU A 151 3.29 -13.95 -3.86
C LEU A 151 2.94 -13.75 -2.38
N VAL A 152 1.72 -14.10 -1.99
CA VAL A 152 1.28 -14.13 -0.60
C VAL A 152 1.12 -15.58 -0.17
N LYS A 153 2.01 -16.05 0.70
CA LYS A 153 1.90 -17.37 1.33
C LYS A 153 0.85 -17.31 2.43
N THR A 154 -0.36 -17.76 2.13
CA THR A 154 -1.32 -18.12 3.18
C THR A 154 -0.84 -19.44 3.80
N LYS A 155 -0.73 -19.49 5.13
CA LYS A 155 -0.33 -20.72 5.82
C LYS A 155 -1.45 -21.75 5.57
N LYS A 156 -1.21 -22.71 4.68
CA LYS A 156 -2.09 -23.88 4.51
C LYS A 156 -2.03 -24.64 5.83
N ARG A 157 -3.17 -24.73 6.49
CA ARG A 157 -3.32 -25.39 7.79
C ARG A 157 -3.40 -26.89 7.60
#